data_AF-A0A9Q0T515-F1
#
_entry.id   AF-A0A9Q0T515-F1
#
_cell.length_a   1.000
_cell.length_b   1.000
_cell.length_c   1.000
_cell.angle_alpha   90.00
_cell.angle_beta   90.00
_cell.angle_gamma   90.00
#
_symmetry.space_group_name_H-M   'P 1'
#
loop_
_entity.id
_entity.type
_entity.pdbx_description
1 polymer ?
#
loop_
_entity_poly.entity_id
_entity_poly.type
_entity_poly.pdbx_seq_one_letter_code
_entity_poly.pdbx_strand_id
1 'polypeptide(L)' 'MGLFQEKKDYLNCLKSSGHQSEKCRLFSKKYLECRMEKNLMAKQEMSELGFEKISEMDASGEKPNEKINN' A
#
# COMPACT_ATOMS: atom_id res chain seq x y z
N MET A 1 -15.10 -12.26 -0.59
CA MET A 1 -13.67 -12.49 -0.31
C MET A 1 -12.82 -11.42 -1.02
N GLY A 2 -12.77 -10.17 -0.54
CA GLY A 2 -12.03 -9.07 -1.22
C GLY A 2 -10.67 -8.73 -0.60
N LEU A 3 -10.46 -9.05 0.67
CA LEU A 3 -9.35 -8.54 1.48
C LEU A 3 -8.00 -9.24 1.20
N PHE A 4 -8.06 -10.44 0.63
CA PHE A 4 -6.87 -11.27 0.37
C PHE A 4 -6.07 -10.78 -0.84
N GLN A 5 -6.75 -10.22 -1.86
CA GLN A 5 -6.11 -9.72 -3.06
C GLN A 5 -5.30 -8.45 -2.76
N GLU A 6 -5.93 -7.48 -2.10
CA GLU A 6 -5.31 -6.20 -1.72
C GLU A 6 -4.10 -6.39 -0.79
N LYS A 7 -4.21 -7.33 0.16
CA LYS A 7 -3.08 -7.73 1.02
C LYS A 7 -1.93 -8.29 0.18
N LYS A 8 -2.23 -9.18 -0.76
CA LYS A 8 -1.21 -9.82 -1.61
C LYS A 8 -0.51 -8.77 -2.47
N ASP A 9 -1.25 -7.86 -3.08
CA ASP A 9 -0.68 -6.81 -3.91
C ASP A 9 0.20 -5.86 -3.09
N TYR A 10 -0.22 -5.51 -1.87
CA TYR A 10 0.63 -4.75 -0.94
C TYR A 10 1.92 -5.50 -0.58
N LEU A 11 1.82 -6.79 -0.22
CA LEU A 11 2.99 -7.61 0.14
C LEU A 11 3.92 -7.84 -1.06
N ASN A 12 3.37 -8.02 -2.26
CA ASN A 12 4.13 -8.15 -3.49
C ASN A 12 4.87 -6.85 -3.80
N CYS A 13 4.18 -5.71 -3.71
CA CYS A 13 4.80 -4.41 -3.87
C CYS A 13 5.94 -4.20 -2.85
N LEU A 14 5.73 -4.54 -1.57
CA LEU A 14 6.77 -4.43 -0.55
C LEU A 14 7.99 -5.30 -0.90
N LYS A 15 7.78 -6.53 -1.35
CA LYS A 15 8.87 -7.41 -1.77
C LYS A 15 9.65 -6.83 -2.95
N SER A 16 8.96 -6.37 -3.99
CA SER A 16 9.59 -5.78 -5.17
C SER A 16 10.25 -4.44 -4.88
N SER A 17 9.73 -3.68 -3.93
CA SER A 17 10.23 -2.35 -3.56
C SER A 17 11.29 -2.38 -2.46
N GLY A 18 11.68 -3.56 -1.96
CA GLY A 18 12.67 -3.69 -0.89
C GLY A 18 12.17 -3.15 0.46
N HIS A 19 10.93 -3.48 0.84
CA HIS A 19 10.25 -3.03 2.06
C HIS A 19 9.98 -1.51 2.12
N GLN A 20 10.05 -0.80 0.99
CA GLN A 20 9.71 0.61 0.92
C GLN A 20 8.19 0.81 0.90
N SER A 21 7.61 0.97 2.08
CA SER A 21 6.17 1.18 2.28
C SER A 21 5.62 2.40 1.54
N GLU A 22 6.46 3.43 1.34
CA GLU A 22 6.07 4.65 0.63
C GLU A 22 5.73 4.41 -0.84
N LYS A 23 6.45 3.52 -1.53
CA LYS A 23 6.15 3.13 -2.93
C LYS A 23 4.88 2.29 -3.06
N CYS A 24 4.50 1.65 -1.97
CA CYS A 24 3.34 0.78 -1.92
C CYS A 24 2.14 1.43 -1.23
N ARG A 25 2.22 2.74 -0.96
CA ARG A 25 1.17 3.54 -0.33
C ARG A 25 -0.19 3.34 -1.00
N LEU A 26 -0.23 3.28 -2.32
CA LEU A 26 -1.48 3.03 -3.05
C LEU A 26 -2.13 1.69 -2.65
N PHE A 27 -1.35 0.61 -2.61
CA PHE A 27 -1.84 -0.73 -2.23
C PHE A 27 -2.17 -0.81 -0.73
N SER A 28 -1.37 -0.18 0.12
CA SER A 28 -1.64 -0.13 1.56
C SER A 28 -2.95 0.60 1.84
N LYS A 29 -3.23 1.69 1.12
CA LYS A 29 -4.46 2.47 1.27
C LYS A 29 -5.69 1.60 1.03
N LYS A 30 -5.75 0.95 -0.14
CA LYS A 30 -6.91 0.11 -0.48
C LYS A 30 -7.04 -1.11 0.47
N TYR A 31 -5.92 -1.71 0.86
CA TYR A 31 -5.90 -2.77 1.87
C TYR A 31 -6.47 -2.32 3.22
N LEU A 32 -6.09 -1.11 3.68
CA LEU A 32 -6.57 -0.53 4.93
C LEU A 32 -8.04 -0.13 4.85
N GLU A 33 -8.47 0.48 3.74
CA GLU A 33 -9.88 0.79 3.48
C GLU A 33 -10.74 -0.49 3.53
N CYS A 34 -10.30 -1.57 2.88
CA CYS A 34 -11.00 -2.85 2.94
C CYS A 34 -11.05 -3.42 4.37
N ARG A 35 -9.99 -3.27 5.18
CA ARG A 35 -9.98 -3.70 6.58
C ARG A 35 -10.94 -2.89 7.45
N MET A 36 -11.01 -1.58 7.24
CA MET A 36 -11.92 -0.70 7.98
C MET A 36 -13.38 -0.99 7.63
N GLU A 37 -13.69 -1.21 6.34
CA GLU A 37 -15.04 -1.59 5.89
C GLU A 37 -15.50 -2.90 6.53
N LYS A 38 -14.59 -3.88 6.65
CA LYS A 38 -14.88 -5.17 7.28
C LYS A 38 -14.87 -5.11 8.81
N ASN A 39 -14.71 -3.94 9.43
CA ASN A 39 -14.56 -3.76 10.87
C ASN A 39 -13.44 -4.65 11.47
N LEU A 40 -12.39 -4.93 10.68
CA LEU A 40 -11.21 -5.72 11.09
C LEU A 40 -10.06 -4.82 11.58
N MET A 41 -10.30 -3.52 11.65
CA MET A 41 -9.41 -2.50 12.21
C MET A 41 -10.26 -1.40 12.84
N ALA A 42 -9.72 -0.76 13.88
CA ALA A 42 -10.32 0.46 14.40
C ALA A 42 -10.37 1.49 13.26
N LYS A 43 -11.50 2.20 13.15
CA LYS A 43 -11.65 3.30 12.20
C LYS A 43 -10.71 4.42 12.67
N GLN A 44 -9.56 4.54 12.04
CA GLN A 44 -8.65 5.66 12.19
C GLN A 44 -8.67 6.48 10.91
N GLU A 45 -8.45 7.79 11.05
CA GLU A 45 -8.30 8.68 9.92
C GLU A 45 -7.13 8.23 9.04
N MET A 46 -7.33 8.25 7.72
CA MET A 46 -6.25 7.95 6.76
C MET A 46 -5.05 8.87 6.96
N SER A 47 -5.30 10.08 7.48
CA SER A 47 -4.26 11.01 7.87
C SER A 47 -3.30 10.49 8.93
N GLU A 48 -3.84 9.90 9.99
CA GLU A 48 -3.06 9.33 11.10
C GLU A 48 -2.18 8.16 10.65
N LEU A 49 -2.63 7.46 9.62
CA LEU A 49 -1.91 6.34 9.01
C LEU A 49 -0.87 6.80 7.98
N GLY A 50 -0.75 8.11 7.73
CA GLY A 50 0.24 8.69 6.82
C GLY A 50 -0.15 8.67 5.34
N PHE A 51 -1.46 8.65 5.03
CA PHE A 51 -2.03 8.59 3.67
C PHE A 51 -2.52 9.95 3.13
N GLU A 52 -2.25 11.06 3.81
CA GLU A 52 -2.79 12.41 3.51
C GLU A 52 -2.49 12.94 2.10
N LYS A 53 -1.41 12.46 1.47
CA LYS A 53 -0.87 13.04 0.23
C LYS A 53 -0.99 12.14 -1.00
N ILE A 54 -1.75 11.05 -0.92
CA ILE A 54 -1.89 10.12 -2.05
C ILE A 54 -3.00 10.65 -2.97
N SER A 55 -2.67 11.69 -3.71
CA SER A 55 -3.42 12.20 -4.87
C SER A 55 -3.06 11.38 -6.11
N GLU A 56 -4.01 11.26 -7.06
CA GLU A 56 -4.06 10.44 -8.30
C GLU A 56 -2.78 10.24 -9.14
N MET A 57 -1.68 10.94 -8.85
CA MET A 57 -0.37 10.81 -9.52
C MET A 57 0.40 9.53 -9.14
N ASP A 58 0.08 8.87 -8.02
CA ASP A 58 0.77 7.64 -7.58
C ASP A 58 0.30 6.37 -8.34
N ALA A 59 -0.67 6.50 -9.25
CA ALA A 59 -1.19 5.40 -10.06
C ALA A 59 -0.27 4.99 -11.22
N SER A 60 0.80 5.75 -11.50
CA SER A 60 1.78 5.45 -12.56
C SER A 60 3.18 5.24 -11.97
N GLY A 61 3.33 4.14 -11.22
CA GLY A 61 4.55 3.80 -10.50
C GLY A 61 5.22 2.52 -10.99
N GLU A 62 5.23 2.23 -12.30
CA GLU A 62 6.19 1.26 -12.84
C GLU A 62 7.55 1.96 -13.03
N LYS A 63 8.43 1.79 -12.03
CA LYS A 63 9.89 1.83 -12.22
C LYS A 63 10.50 0.72 -11.37
N PRO A 64 10.91 -0.42 -11.97
CA PRO A 64 11.77 -1.38 -11.29
C PRO A 64 13.11 -0.67 -11.09
N ASN A 65 13.47 -0.34 -9.85
CA ASN A 65 14.85 0.06 -9.57
C ASN A 65 15.60 -1.17 -9.07
N GLU A 66 16.01 -2.00 -10.02
CA GLU A 66 17.17 -2.86 -9.87
C GLU A 66 18.40 -2.00 -9.62
N LYS A 67 19.14 -2.30 -8.53
CA LYS A 67 20.59 -2.07 -8.24
C LYS A 67 20.80 -1.87 -6.71
N ILE A 68 21.74 -2.47 -5.97
CA ILE A 68 23.03 -3.14 -6.23
C ILE A 68 23.35 -4.02 -5.00
N ASN A 69 23.87 -5.22 -5.27
CA ASN A 69 24.72 -6.06 -4.42
C ASN A 69 25.63 -5.33 -3.41
N ASN A 70 25.70 -5.84 -2.17
CA ASN A 70 26.94 -5.87 -1.38
C ASN A 70 27.01 -7.15 -0.56
#